data_AF-K2BUF5-F1
#
_entry.id   AF-K2BUF5-F1
#
_cell.length_a   1.000
_cell.length_b   1.000
_cell.length_c   1.000
_cell.angle_alpha   90.00
_cell.angle_beta   90.00
_cell.angle_gamma   90.00
#
_symmetry.space_group_name_H-M   'P 1'
#
loop_
_entity.id
_entity.type
_entity.pdbx_description
1 polymer ?
#
loop_
_entity_poly.entity_id
_entity_poly.type
_entity_poly.pdbx_seq_one_letter_code
_entity_poly.pdbx_strand_id
1 'polypeptide(L)'
;MFIKGASGVGSHPKLHTYQEGYVLPVLTAEELTFGARHKGLLRQIRDLAEMPSDDYDRTYGDLIHHFMEFVQVLPHKTNGILGSLLNYSLARAVAVFQRYCQLRKNQTTPLIKFAVFSAALLKDVGRVISNQRIVMVDEEGEYIDDWNPFSGSLLRQSKF
;
A
#
# COMPACT_ATOMS: atom_id res chain seq x y z
N MET A 1 20.12 4.73 -7.75
CA MET A 1 19.98 3.26 -7.80
C MET A 1 19.54 2.94 -9.22
N PHE A 2 20.29 2.14 -9.98
CA PHE A 2 20.32 2.15 -11.47
C PHE A 2 20.15 0.74 -12.12
N ILE A 3 19.19 0.51 -13.04
CA ILE A 3 18.83 -0.83 -13.63
C ILE A 3 19.49 -1.17 -14.94
N LYS A 4 19.98 -2.43 -15.03
CA LYS A 4 19.73 -3.30 -16.19
C LYS A 4 19.75 -4.78 -15.77
N GLY A 5 18.79 -5.58 -16.27
CA GLY A 5 18.48 -6.92 -15.74
C GLY A 5 18.83 -8.11 -16.61
N ALA A 6 18.51 -9.34 -16.14
CA ALA A 6 18.14 -10.50 -16.98
C ALA A 6 17.56 -11.70 -16.17
N SER A 7 16.43 -12.20 -16.68
CA SER A 7 15.90 -13.59 -16.82
C SER A 7 15.91 -14.67 -15.72
N GLY A 8 14.71 -15.24 -15.50
CA GLY A 8 14.49 -16.63 -15.08
C GLY A 8 13.32 -16.80 -14.10
N VAL A 9 12.14 -17.27 -14.55
CA VAL A 9 10.97 -17.51 -13.67
C VAL A 9 10.72 -19.02 -13.56
N GLY A 10 11.30 -19.64 -12.53
CA GLY A 10 10.99 -20.99 -12.06
C GLY A 10 9.91 -21.00 -10.98
N SER A 11 9.16 -22.11 -10.91
CA SER A 11 7.87 -22.38 -10.28
C SER A 11 7.80 -22.38 -8.74
N HIS A 12 8.02 -21.23 -8.14
CA HIS A 12 7.40 -20.82 -6.87
C HIS A 12 6.95 -19.37 -7.08
N PRO A 13 5.94 -18.81 -6.37
CA PRO A 13 5.77 -17.37 -6.38
C PRO A 13 7.05 -16.80 -5.78
N LYS A 14 8.01 -16.44 -6.64
CA LYS A 14 9.31 -15.91 -6.23
C LYS A 14 8.95 -14.68 -5.41
N LEU A 15 9.18 -14.75 -4.11
CA LEU A 15 9.03 -13.60 -3.24
C LEU A 15 10.11 -12.64 -3.69
N HIS A 16 9.73 -11.66 -4.51
CA HIS A 16 10.67 -10.72 -5.10
C HIS A 16 11.14 -9.78 -3.99
N THR A 17 12.36 -9.99 -3.51
CA THR A 17 13.09 -8.96 -2.77
C THR A 17 13.68 -7.98 -3.76
N TYR A 18 13.87 -6.75 -3.31
CA TYR A 18 14.60 -5.76 -4.08
C TYR A 18 16.01 -6.25 -4.41
N GLN A 19 16.45 -5.98 -5.64
CA GLN A 19 17.82 -6.22 -6.08
C GLN A 19 18.51 -4.87 -6.25
N GLU A 20 19.71 -4.69 -5.72
CA GLU A 20 20.46 -3.45 -5.91
C GLU A 20 20.67 -3.16 -7.42
N GLY A 21 20.70 -1.89 -7.79
CA GLY A 21 20.43 -1.44 -9.16
C GLY A 21 18.94 -1.36 -9.58
N TYR A 22 18.03 -2.23 -9.14
CA TYR A 22 16.61 -2.23 -9.52
C TYR A 22 15.69 -0.97 -9.30
N VAL A 23 15.64 0.00 -10.23
CA VAL A 23 14.56 0.97 -10.51
C VAL A 23 13.17 0.30 -10.53
N LEU A 24 12.32 0.75 -9.63
CA LEU A 24 10.94 0.29 -9.54
C LEU A 24 10.03 1.33 -10.20
N PRO A 25 9.02 0.91 -10.96
CA PRO A 25 8.03 1.85 -11.47
C PRO A 25 7.25 2.46 -10.30
N VAL A 26 6.86 3.71 -10.47
CA VAL A 26 5.85 4.35 -9.62
C VAL A 26 4.48 3.94 -10.15
N LEU A 27 3.63 3.39 -9.30
CA LEU A 27 2.36 2.77 -9.69
C LEU A 27 1.17 3.50 -9.08
N THR A 28 0.07 3.61 -9.85
CA THR A 28 -1.22 4.08 -9.33
C THR A 28 -1.85 3.04 -8.39
N ALA A 29 -2.83 3.44 -7.57
CA ALA A 29 -3.53 2.49 -6.72
C ALA A 29 -4.26 1.40 -7.55
N GLU A 30 -4.75 1.74 -8.74
CA GLU A 30 -5.39 0.80 -9.66
C GLU A 30 -4.39 -0.27 -10.11
N GLU A 31 -3.18 0.14 -10.47
CA GLU A 31 -2.10 -0.77 -10.86
C GLU A 31 -1.61 -1.62 -9.69
N LEU A 32 -1.55 -1.03 -8.48
CA LEU A 32 -1.20 -1.70 -7.23
C LEU A 32 -2.29 -2.67 -6.73
N THR A 33 -3.49 -2.64 -7.31
CA THR A 33 -4.56 -3.61 -7.00
C THR A 33 -4.24 -4.93 -7.71
N PHE A 34 -3.15 -5.59 -7.28
CA PHE A 34 -2.61 -6.77 -7.93
C PHE A 34 -3.54 -7.98 -7.75
N GLY A 35 -4.28 -8.32 -8.80
CA GLY A 35 -5.02 -9.58 -8.90
C GLY A 35 -6.19 -9.75 -7.90
N ALA A 36 -6.75 -10.95 -7.88
CA ALA A 36 -7.99 -11.25 -7.15
C ALA A 36 -7.89 -11.08 -5.62
N ARG A 37 -6.69 -11.23 -5.04
CA ARG A 37 -6.49 -11.13 -3.58
C ARG A 37 -6.75 -9.72 -3.06
N HIS A 38 -6.15 -8.71 -3.68
CA HIS A 38 -6.37 -7.31 -3.27
C HIS A 38 -7.84 -6.94 -3.43
N LYS A 39 -8.44 -7.24 -4.60
CA LYS A 39 -9.87 -7.02 -4.85
C LYS A 39 -10.77 -7.69 -3.79
N GLY A 40 -10.42 -8.91 -3.36
CA GLY A 40 -11.14 -9.62 -2.31
C GLY A 40 -11.01 -8.98 -0.92
N LEU A 41 -9.85 -8.41 -0.57
CA LEU A 41 -9.66 -7.66 0.68
C LEU A 41 -10.44 -6.33 0.65
N LEU A 42 -10.37 -5.61 -0.47
CA LEU A 42 -11.10 -4.34 -0.65
C LEU A 42 -12.62 -4.54 -0.57
N ARG A 43 -13.13 -5.62 -1.19
CA ARG A 43 -14.55 -6.00 -1.07
C ARG A 43 -14.94 -6.27 0.38
N GLN A 44 -14.11 -6.98 1.15
CA GLN A 44 -14.40 -7.22 2.58
C GLN A 44 -14.45 -5.93 3.39
N ILE A 45 -13.56 -4.96 3.13
CA ILE A 45 -13.60 -3.65 3.81
C ILE A 45 -14.89 -2.92 3.45
N ARG A 46 -15.28 -2.93 2.17
CA ARG A 46 -16.55 -2.36 1.67
C ARG A 46 -17.75 -2.95 2.40
N ASP A 47 -17.82 -4.27 2.50
CA ASP A 47 -18.93 -4.97 3.14
C ASP A 47 -18.99 -4.66 4.65
N LEU A 48 -17.85 -4.60 5.33
CA LEU A 48 -17.78 -4.30 6.76
C LEU A 48 -18.13 -2.84 7.12
N ALA A 49 -17.90 -1.90 6.20
CA ALA A 49 -18.21 -0.50 6.40
C ALA A 49 -19.73 -0.26 6.54
N GLU A 50 -20.55 -1.03 5.83
CA GLU A 50 -22.03 -0.96 5.85
C GLU A 50 -22.56 0.48 5.63
N MET A 51 -22.09 1.14 4.58
CA MET A 51 -22.46 2.53 4.27
C MET A 51 -22.72 2.75 2.76
N PRO A 52 -23.42 3.84 2.37
CA PRO A 52 -23.64 4.19 0.97
C PRO A 52 -22.34 4.24 0.15
N SER A 53 -22.42 4.07 -1.17
CA SER A 53 -21.20 4.06 -2.03
C SER A 53 -20.45 5.37 -1.97
N ASP A 54 -21.14 6.47 -2.20
CA ASP A 54 -20.52 7.79 -2.22
C ASP A 54 -19.79 8.11 -0.91
N ASP A 55 -20.38 7.73 0.23
CA ASP A 55 -19.77 7.94 1.55
C ASP A 55 -18.54 7.05 1.76
N TYR A 56 -18.60 5.80 1.31
CA TYR A 56 -17.46 4.88 1.39
C TYR A 56 -16.32 5.35 0.51
N ASP A 57 -16.62 5.74 -0.73
CA ASP A 57 -15.63 6.16 -1.72
C ASP A 57 -14.88 7.38 -1.19
N ARG A 58 -15.59 8.37 -0.63
CA ARG A 58 -15.02 9.59 -0.02
C ARG A 58 -14.29 9.38 1.32
N THR A 59 -14.36 8.20 1.93
CA THR A 59 -13.77 7.94 3.24
C THR A 59 -12.79 6.77 3.21
N TYR A 60 -13.29 5.54 3.16
CA TYR A 60 -12.47 4.33 3.10
C TYR A 60 -11.75 4.22 1.75
N GLY A 61 -12.46 4.47 0.65
CA GLY A 61 -11.93 4.40 -0.71
C GLY A 61 -10.72 5.33 -0.89
N ASP A 62 -10.93 6.63 -0.66
CA ASP A 62 -9.88 7.64 -0.75
C ASP A 62 -8.71 7.35 0.17
N LEU A 63 -8.95 6.92 1.42
CA LEU A 63 -7.86 6.60 2.34
C LEU A 63 -7.03 5.40 1.84
N ILE A 64 -7.67 4.36 1.34
CA ILE A 64 -7.00 3.17 0.79
C ILE A 64 -6.18 3.56 -0.43
N HIS A 65 -6.76 4.34 -1.34
CA HIS A 65 -6.13 4.76 -2.59
C HIS A 65 -4.86 5.56 -2.29
N HIS A 66 -4.97 6.63 -1.49
CA HIS A 66 -3.81 7.42 -1.07
C HIS A 66 -2.78 6.58 -0.30
N PHE A 67 -3.22 5.65 0.55
CA PHE A 67 -2.30 4.76 1.26
C PHE A 67 -1.50 3.88 0.29
N MET A 68 -2.18 3.27 -0.69
CA MET A 68 -1.55 2.42 -1.71
C MET A 68 -0.49 3.18 -2.48
N GLU A 69 -0.85 4.37 -2.99
CA GLU A 69 0.09 5.24 -3.69
C GLU A 69 1.26 5.71 -2.82
N PHE A 70 1.04 5.88 -1.53
CA PHE A 70 2.08 6.32 -0.60
C PHE A 70 3.07 5.20 -0.27
N VAL A 71 2.59 3.98 -0.05
CA VAL A 71 3.45 2.85 0.35
C VAL A 71 4.03 2.07 -0.84
N GLN A 72 3.43 2.19 -2.03
CA GLN A 72 3.87 1.52 -3.26
C GLN A 72 4.13 0.01 -3.03
N VAL A 73 5.11 -0.54 -3.73
CA VAL A 73 5.65 -1.89 -3.53
C VAL A 73 6.77 -1.94 -2.48
N LEU A 74 6.79 -1.01 -1.51
CA LEU A 74 7.85 -1.00 -0.51
C LEU A 74 7.78 -2.24 0.40
N PRO A 75 8.94 -2.75 0.85
CA PRO A 75 8.98 -3.86 1.77
C PRO A 75 8.70 -3.40 3.21
N HIS A 76 8.05 -4.27 4.00
CA HIS A 76 7.77 -4.00 5.42
C HIS A 76 9.03 -3.87 6.29
N LYS A 77 10.16 -4.43 5.83
CA LYS A 77 11.48 -4.32 6.45
C LYS A 77 12.53 -4.17 5.37
N THR A 78 13.67 -3.57 5.71
CA THR A 78 14.83 -3.47 4.81
C THR A 78 15.20 -4.86 4.26
N ASN A 79 15.48 -4.94 2.96
CA ASN A 79 15.74 -6.19 2.23
C ASN A 79 14.61 -7.23 2.30
N GLY A 80 13.40 -6.79 2.63
CA GLY A 80 12.21 -7.62 2.66
C GLY A 80 11.59 -7.84 1.28
N ILE A 81 10.45 -8.54 1.30
CA ILE A 81 9.66 -8.86 0.11
C ILE A 81 8.99 -7.57 -0.38
N LEU A 82 9.12 -7.25 -1.67
CA LEU A 82 8.43 -6.12 -2.29
C LEU A 82 6.90 -6.27 -2.15
N GLY A 83 6.24 -5.13 -1.91
CA GLY A 83 4.80 -5.03 -1.67
C GLY A 83 4.35 -5.59 -0.32
N SER A 84 5.25 -6.12 0.52
CA SER A 84 4.85 -6.66 1.82
C SER A 84 4.27 -5.61 2.76
N LEU A 85 4.71 -4.35 2.68
CA LEU A 85 4.14 -3.28 3.51
C LEU A 85 2.65 -3.06 3.21
N LEU A 86 2.32 -2.94 1.92
CA LEU A 86 0.94 -2.83 1.44
C LEU A 86 0.11 -4.06 1.83
N ASN A 87 0.59 -5.24 1.44
CA ASN A 87 -0.10 -6.51 1.64
C ASN A 87 -0.43 -6.77 3.12
N TYR A 88 0.55 -6.58 4.00
CA TYR A 88 0.36 -6.79 5.44
C TYR A 88 -0.59 -5.75 6.03
N SER A 89 -0.57 -4.52 5.53
CA SER A 89 -1.45 -3.46 6.03
C SER A 89 -2.90 -3.69 5.65
N LEU A 90 -3.19 -4.08 4.40
CA LEU A 90 -4.55 -4.43 3.98
C LEU A 90 -5.08 -5.68 4.69
N ALA A 91 -4.26 -6.73 4.78
CA ALA A 91 -4.65 -7.96 5.48
C ALA A 91 -4.95 -7.69 6.96
N ARG A 92 -4.11 -6.88 7.63
CA ARG A 92 -4.33 -6.46 9.01
C ARG A 92 -5.58 -5.61 9.16
N ALA A 93 -5.80 -4.65 8.26
CA ALA A 93 -6.99 -3.81 8.28
C ALA A 93 -8.28 -4.66 8.24
N VAL A 94 -8.36 -5.61 7.30
CA VAL A 94 -9.50 -6.54 7.20
C VAL A 94 -9.66 -7.35 8.48
N ALA A 95 -8.60 -8.00 8.96
CA ALA A 95 -8.68 -8.89 10.13
C ALA A 95 -9.11 -8.14 11.40
N VAL A 96 -8.54 -6.96 11.64
CA VAL A 96 -8.89 -6.13 12.81
C VAL A 96 -10.31 -5.60 12.67
N PHE A 97 -10.68 -5.10 11.50
CA PHE A 97 -12.00 -4.51 11.27
C PHE A 97 -13.11 -5.55 11.39
N GLN A 98 -12.91 -6.73 10.79
CA GLN A 98 -13.83 -7.85 10.92
C GLN A 98 -14.00 -8.27 12.38
N ARG A 99 -12.90 -8.42 13.11
CA ARG A 99 -12.93 -8.81 14.53
C ARG A 99 -13.65 -7.78 15.39
N TYR A 100 -13.43 -6.49 15.13
CA TYR A 100 -14.11 -5.40 15.83
C TYR A 100 -15.63 -5.44 15.59
N CYS A 101 -16.07 -5.53 14.33
CA CYS A 101 -17.48 -5.61 13.97
C CYS A 101 -18.18 -6.84 14.58
N GLN A 102 -17.48 -7.98 14.71
CA GLN A 102 -18.02 -9.17 15.36
C GLN A 102 -18.22 -8.99 16.87
N LEU A 103 -17.28 -8.35 17.56
CA LEU A 103 -17.30 -8.22 19.03
C LEU A 103 -18.21 -7.09 19.52
N ARG A 104 -18.45 -6.05 18.71
CA ARG A 104 -19.09 -4.80 19.15
C ARG A 104 -20.35 -4.46 18.36
N LYS A 105 -21.14 -5.48 17.97
CA LYS A 105 -22.34 -5.33 17.13
C LYS A 105 -23.30 -4.21 17.57
N ASN A 106 -23.50 -4.02 18.87
CA ASN A 106 -24.48 -3.06 19.40
C ASN A 106 -23.87 -1.72 19.86
N GLN A 107 -22.55 -1.53 19.72
CA GLN A 107 -21.82 -0.35 20.22
C GLN A 107 -20.97 0.33 19.14
N THR A 108 -21.16 -0.06 17.88
CA THR A 108 -20.37 0.42 16.76
C THR A 108 -21.08 1.56 16.05
N THR A 109 -20.38 2.68 15.82
CA THR A 109 -20.86 3.77 14.97
C THR A 109 -20.00 3.80 13.70
N PRO A 110 -20.49 4.37 12.59
CA PRO A 110 -19.68 4.51 11.37
C PRO A 110 -18.33 5.20 11.62
N LEU A 111 -18.29 6.19 12.52
CA LEU A 111 -17.07 6.88 12.92
C LEU A 111 -16.07 5.95 13.61
N ILE A 112 -16.52 5.13 14.57
CA ILE A 112 -15.62 4.21 15.28
C ILE A 112 -15.15 3.09 14.35
N LYS A 113 -16.01 2.59 13.47
CA LYS A 113 -15.60 1.65 12.40
C LYS A 113 -14.45 2.23 11.57
N PHE A 114 -14.58 3.47 11.13
CA PHE A 114 -13.55 4.13 10.34
C PHE A 114 -12.27 4.36 11.14
N ALA A 115 -12.38 4.75 12.42
CA ALA A 115 -11.23 4.92 13.30
C ALA A 115 -10.44 3.62 13.50
N VAL A 116 -11.12 2.50 13.73
CA VAL A 116 -10.47 1.18 13.90
C VAL A 116 -9.82 0.72 12.59
N PHE A 117 -10.53 0.85 11.48
CA PHE A 117 -10.03 0.51 10.15
C PHE A 117 -8.77 1.33 9.80
N SER A 118 -8.86 2.66 9.90
CA SER A 118 -7.76 3.57 9.53
C SER A 118 -6.54 3.36 10.41
N ALA A 119 -6.71 3.17 11.73
CA ALA A 119 -5.62 2.84 12.63
C ALA A 119 -4.95 1.50 12.27
N ALA A 120 -5.74 0.49 11.91
CA ALA A 120 -5.21 -0.81 11.50
C ALA A 120 -4.45 -0.70 10.16
N LEU A 121 -4.97 0.03 9.18
CA LEU A 121 -4.30 0.26 7.90
C LEU A 121 -2.97 0.99 8.10
N LEU A 122 -3.00 2.12 8.81
CA LEU A 122 -1.87 3.05 8.93
C LEU A 122 -0.84 2.67 10.00
N LYS A 123 -1.09 1.64 10.81
CA LYS A 123 -0.21 1.21 11.93
C LYS A 123 1.28 1.24 11.61
N ASP A 124 1.67 0.83 10.41
CA ASP A 124 3.07 0.67 10.00
C ASP A 124 3.52 1.69 8.93
N VAL A 125 2.77 2.77 8.69
CA VAL A 125 3.05 3.75 7.63
C VAL A 125 4.40 4.45 7.80
N GLY A 126 4.85 4.67 9.04
CA GLY A 126 6.15 5.30 9.33
C GLY A 126 7.35 4.53 8.75
N ARG A 127 7.17 3.25 8.41
CA ARG A 127 8.20 2.41 7.79
C ARG A 127 8.62 2.88 6.41
N VAL A 128 7.75 3.62 5.72
CA VAL A 128 8.08 4.30 4.46
C VAL A 128 9.30 5.21 4.63
N ILE A 129 9.39 5.88 5.79
CA ILE A 129 10.41 6.88 6.09
C ILE A 129 11.59 6.26 6.85
N SER A 130 11.33 5.31 7.74
CA SER A 130 12.36 4.78 8.65
C SER A 130 13.26 3.70 8.04
N ASN A 131 12.79 2.97 7.03
CA ASN A 131 13.50 1.78 6.53
C ASN A 131 14.44 2.06 5.36
N GLN A 132 14.15 3.10 4.57
CA GLN A 132 14.90 3.44 3.36
C GLN A 132 14.69 4.90 2.95
N ARG A 133 15.67 5.47 2.23
CA ARG A 133 15.50 6.67 1.41
C ARG A 133 15.17 6.23 -0.01
N ILE A 134 14.23 6.92 -0.66
CA ILE A 134 13.88 6.66 -2.06
C ILE A 134 14.46 7.77 -2.92
N VAL A 135 15.19 7.36 -3.94
CA VAL A 135 15.76 8.24 -4.97
C VAL A 135 14.89 8.11 -6.21
N MET A 136 14.44 9.24 -6.75
CA MET A 136 13.71 9.29 -8.02
C MET A 136 14.71 9.44 -9.15
N VAL A 137 14.49 8.64 -10.20
CA VAL A 137 15.37 8.55 -11.36
C VAL A 137 14.55 8.52 -12.65
N ASP A 138 15.16 8.84 -13.78
CA ASP A 138 14.55 8.67 -15.11
C ASP A 138 14.61 7.21 -15.61
N GLU A 139 14.21 6.98 -16.87
CA GLU A 139 14.18 5.64 -17.47
C GLU A 139 15.58 5.04 -17.66
N GLU A 140 16.59 5.89 -17.83
CA GLU A 140 18.01 5.53 -17.91
C GLU A 140 18.63 5.29 -16.51
N GLY A 141 17.91 5.68 -15.45
CA GLY A 141 18.31 5.55 -14.06
C GLY A 141 19.04 6.78 -13.52
N GLU A 142 19.19 7.84 -14.31
CA GLU A 142 19.86 9.08 -13.89
C GLU A 142 19.05 9.78 -12.80
N TYR A 143 19.79 10.37 -11.84
CA TYR A 143 19.20 11.02 -10.67
C TYR A 143 18.34 12.23 -11.08
N ILE A 144 17.11 12.27 -10.57
CA ILE A 144 16.22 13.44 -10.70
C ILE A 144 16.18 14.21 -9.37
N ASP A 145 15.77 13.54 -8.29
CA ASP A 145 15.58 14.14 -6.96
C ASP A 145 15.46 13.04 -5.88
N ASP A 146 15.46 13.43 -4.62
CA ASP A 146 15.10 12.57 -3.50
C ASP A 146 13.63 12.73 -3.14
N TRP A 147 12.94 11.60 -2.96
CA TRP A 147 11.55 11.67 -2.52
C TRP A 147 11.46 12.21 -1.09
N ASN A 148 10.63 13.23 -0.89
CA ASN A 148 10.24 13.72 0.42
C ASN A 148 8.84 13.19 0.78
N PRO A 149 8.70 12.19 1.67
CA PRO A 149 7.40 11.61 2.01
C PRO A 149 6.43 12.60 2.68
N PHE A 150 6.93 13.71 3.24
CA PHE A 150 6.08 14.75 3.84
C PHE A 150 5.45 15.69 2.80
N SER A 151 5.98 15.71 1.57
CA SER A 151 5.45 16.52 0.46
C SER A 151 4.41 15.77 -0.38
N GLY A 152 4.11 14.50 -0.07
CA GLY A 152 3.10 13.68 -0.75
C GLY A 152 3.63 12.33 -1.24
N SER A 153 2.78 11.56 -1.92
CA SER A 153 3.16 10.29 -2.56
C SER A 153 4.19 10.49 -3.67
N LEU A 154 4.84 9.40 -4.08
CA LEU A 154 5.75 9.40 -5.23
C LEU A 154 5.05 9.92 -6.49
N LEU A 155 3.81 9.50 -6.74
CA LEU A 155 3.01 9.97 -7.90
C LEU A 155 2.85 11.48 -7.98
N ARG A 156 2.68 12.16 -6.83
CA ARG A 156 2.52 13.61 -6.80
C ARG A 156 3.82 14.36 -7.07
N GLN A 157 4.96 13.72 -6.83
CA GLN A 157 6.29 14.33 -6.97
C GLN A 157 7.02 13.89 -8.24
N SER A 158 6.64 12.74 -8.79
CA SER A 158 7.09 12.28 -10.09
C SER A 158 6.51 13.19 -11.18
N LYS A 159 7.40 13.87 -11.89
CA LYS A 159 7.05 14.65 -13.09
C LYS A 159 6.88 13.67 -14.25
N PHE A 160 5.70 13.08 -14.39
CA PHE A 160 5.29 12.40 -15.62
C PHE A 160 4.49 13.36 -16.49
#